data_AF-A0A1V5NKG1-F1
#
_entry.id   AF-A0A1V5NKG1-F1
#
_cell.length_a   1.000
_cell.length_b   1.000
_cell.length_c   1.000
_cell.angle_alpha   90.00
_cell.angle_beta   90.00
_cell.angle_gamma   90.00
#
_symmetry.space_group_name_H-M   'P 1'
#
loop_
_entity.id
_entity.type
_entity.pdbx_description
1 polymer ?
#
loop_
_entity_poly.entity_id
_entity_poly.type
_entity_poly.pdbx_seq_one_letter_code
_entity_poly.pdbx_strand_id
1 'polypeptide(L)'
;MRNVLAYDIANKTGHYASRTQFCELVINNDYKGIYVLLEKIKRDSNRVDISKLVPADTTGDDLTGGYIIKIDKPIGGSTPGWYSNYAGYPGTLIRFQYEYPDYTEIMPQQKVYIESYVDSFENALQASWFTSPDSGYKKFIDVESFIDYFILNETSKNVDAYRNSTFLYKKKITKGGKLYIGPAWDYNIGFWNADYCLGYATSGWQYQYNNVCGTAGENNVPFWWTRMLQDPYYKDALRCRWEELRLSVLHTDTLLNKIDEWALELDEAKNRHFTKWPVLGTVLWANPLPIANSYAGEVVNMKNWIQQRLTWLDSNIPGVCTLSGDNELTNGSNAFTIFPNPTNNKVTIRLTETTEKITAANVFNLYGQEVKVFKIAPTHNAEIDISDLAQGVYFIKLNDNNQLISKIVKY
;
A
#
# COMPACT_ATOMS: atom_id res chain seq x y z
N MET A 1 -7.94 17.97 6.29
CA MET A 1 -7.85 16.66 6.98
C MET A 1 -7.81 15.47 6.02
N ARG A 2 -8.79 15.26 5.13
CA ARG A 2 -8.86 14.06 4.26
C ARG A 2 -7.57 13.73 3.47
N ASN A 3 -7.00 14.71 2.77
CA ASN A 3 -5.69 14.57 2.11
C ASN A 3 -4.58 14.17 3.10
N VAL A 4 -4.49 14.91 4.20
CA VAL A 4 -3.48 14.72 5.24
C VAL A 4 -3.58 13.31 5.86
N LEU A 5 -4.80 12.79 6.05
CA LEU A 5 -5.02 11.43 6.54
C LEU A 5 -4.49 10.36 5.58
N ALA A 6 -4.79 10.48 4.28
CA ALA A 6 -4.27 9.53 3.30
C ALA A 6 -2.73 9.54 3.24
N TYR A 7 -2.11 10.73 3.31
CA TYR A 7 -0.66 10.85 3.29
C TYR A 7 0.00 10.37 4.59
N ASP A 8 -0.64 10.58 5.75
CA ASP A 8 -0.19 10.03 7.03
C ASP A 8 -0.22 8.50 7.02
N ILE A 9 -1.32 7.90 6.54
CA ILE A 9 -1.44 6.45 6.35
C ILE A 9 -0.33 5.94 5.42
N ALA A 10 -0.20 6.51 4.22
CA ALA A 10 0.79 6.07 3.23
C ALA A 10 2.23 6.14 3.75
N ASN A 11 2.60 7.22 4.45
CA ASN A 11 3.92 7.35 5.05
C ASN A 11 4.17 6.29 6.13
N LYS A 12 3.15 5.97 6.93
CA LYS A 12 3.26 4.96 8.00
C LYS A 12 3.22 3.51 7.51
N THR A 13 2.78 3.25 6.27
CA THR A 13 2.88 1.92 5.65
C THR A 13 4.25 1.66 5.00
N GLY A 14 5.18 2.64 5.05
CA GLY A 14 6.55 2.49 4.56
C GLY A 14 6.76 3.03 3.14
N HIS A 15 5.74 3.65 2.53
CA HIS A 15 5.87 4.30 1.23
C HIS A 15 6.03 5.80 1.39
N TYR A 16 6.83 6.43 0.53
CA TYR A 16 6.83 7.89 0.49
C TYR A 16 5.44 8.40 0.10
N ALA A 17 4.91 9.34 0.87
CA ALA A 17 3.87 10.26 0.45
C ALA A 17 4.29 11.68 0.86
N SER A 18 3.78 12.69 0.16
CA SER A 18 4.15 14.07 0.44
C SER A 18 3.93 14.41 1.91
N ARG A 19 4.98 14.93 2.56
CA ARG A 19 4.88 15.46 3.92
C ARG A 19 3.94 16.66 3.92
N THR A 20 3.18 16.81 5.00
CA THR A 20 2.15 17.85 5.10
C THR A 20 2.19 18.56 6.44
N GLN A 21 1.78 19.82 6.41
CA GLN A 21 1.61 20.66 7.59
C GLN A 21 0.39 21.57 7.38
N PHE A 22 -0.47 21.69 8.39
CA PHE A 22 -1.51 22.74 8.35
C PHE A 22 -0.87 24.10 8.60
N CYS A 23 -1.30 25.12 7.85
CA CYS A 23 -0.80 26.48 8.03
C CYS A 23 -1.88 27.53 7.78
N GLU A 24 -1.78 28.67 8.47
CA GLU A 24 -2.56 29.87 8.16
C GLU A 24 -1.85 30.70 7.10
N LEU A 25 -2.52 30.98 5.98
CA LEU A 25 -1.95 31.78 4.89
C LEU A 25 -2.35 33.25 5.05
N VAL A 26 -1.36 34.14 5.00
CA VAL A 26 -1.55 35.60 4.99
C VAL A 26 -0.76 36.16 3.81
N ILE A 27 -1.41 36.95 2.95
CA ILE A 27 -0.78 37.64 1.81
C ILE A 27 -1.07 39.13 1.94
N ASN A 28 -0.02 39.95 2.03
CA ASN A 28 -0.14 41.41 2.17
C ASN A 28 -1.07 41.82 3.32
N ASN A 29 -0.88 41.22 4.49
CA ASN A 29 -1.73 41.39 5.69
C ASN A 29 -3.20 40.96 5.53
N ASP A 30 -3.59 40.34 4.41
CA ASP A 30 -4.92 39.73 4.25
C ASP A 30 -4.87 38.23 4.57
N TYR A 31 -5.61 37.83 5.60
CA TYR A 31 -5.79 36.43 5.98
C TYR A 31 -6.59 35.68 4.90
N LYS A 32 -6.05 34.56 4.43
CA LYS A 32 -6.62 33.73 3.36
C LYS A 32 -7.19 32.40 3.87
N GLY A 33 -7.05 32.07 5.15
CA GLY A 33 -7.55 30.83 5.73
C GLY A 33 -6.47 29.81 6.06
N ILE A 34 -6.89 28.70 6.66
CA ILE A 34 -6.12 27.45 6.77
C ILE A 34 -5.89 26.80 5.40
N TYR A 35 -4.65 26.36 5.16
CA TYR A 35 -4.20 25.57 4.02
C TYR A 35 -3.43 24.33 4.50
N VAL A 36 -3.17 23.42 3.57
CA VAL A 36 -2.20 22.33 3.76
C VAL A 36 -0.97 22.69 2.95
N LEU A 37 0.15 22.93 3.62
CA LEU A 37 1.45 23.01 2.98
C LEU A 37 1.93 21.58 2.72
N LEU A 38 2.20 21.26 1.46
CA LEU A 38 2.66 19.94 1.06
C LEU A 38 3.74 19.99 -0.01
N GLU A 39 4.53 18.94 -0.07
CA GLU A 39 5.56 18.78 -1.09
C GLU A 39 4.97 18.36 -2.44
N LYS A 40 5.44 18.97 -3.53
CA LYS A 40 5.18 18.42 -4.88
C LYS A 40 5.84 17.04 -5.01
N ILE A 41 5.15 16.08 -5.64
CA ILE A 41 5.76 14.82 -6.07
C ILE A 41 6.83 15.13 -7.11
N LYS A 42 8.07 14.72 -6.81
CA LYS A 42 9.21 14.81 -7.73
C LYS A 42 10.29 13.82 -7.31
N ARG A 43 11.15 13.48 -8.26
CA ARG A 43 12.36 12.69 -8.01
C ARG A 43 13.32 13.47 -7.10
N ASP A 44 13.62 12.91 -5.94
CA ASP A 44 14.59 13.40 -4.96
C ASP A 44 14.88 12.29 -3.95
N SER A 45 16.06 12.29 -3.32
CA SER A 45 16.42 11.28 -2.31
C SER A 45 15.53 11.32 -1.08
N ASN A 46 14.86 12.45 -0.81
CA ASN A 46 13.90 12.60 0.30
C ASN A 46 12.45 12.53 -0.16
N ARG A 47 12.20 12.11 -1.41
CA ARG A 47 10.86 12.00 -2.02
C ARG A 47 10.72 10.68 -2.76
N VAL A 48 10.44 10.73 -4.06
CA VAL A 48 10.51 9.54 -4.91
C VAL A 48 11.99 9.25 -5.18
N ASP A 49 12.58 8.40 -4.33
CA ASP A 49 13.99 8.02 -4.40
C ASP A 49 14.24 7.00 -5.51
N ILE A 50 14.40 7.53 -6.72
CA ILE A 50 14.81 6.77 -7.91
C ILE A 50 16.04 7.41 -8.54
N SER A 51 16.79 6.61 -9.29
CA SER A 51 17.97 7.08 -10.02
C SER A 51 17.64 8.28 -10.90
N LYS A 52 18.52 9.28 -10.92
CA LYS A 52 18.44 10.37 -11.89
C LYS A 52 18.62 9.78 -13.30
N LEU A 53 17.76 10.21 -14.23
CA LEU A 53 17.88 9.91 -15.64
C LEU A 53 18.30 11.18 -16.38
N VAL A 54 19.34 11.09 -17.22
CA VAL A 54 19.84 12.21 -18.05
C VAL A 54 19.66 11.90 -19.54
N PRO A 55 19.74 12.90 -20.45
CA PRO A 55 19.53 12.66 -21.89
C PRO A 55 20.50 11.66 -22.53
N ALA A 56 21.69 11.45 -21.94
CA ALA A 56 22.66 10.47 -22.44
C ALA A 56 22.27 9.01 -22.09
N ASP A 57 21.41 8.79 -21.08
CA ASP A 57 20.99 7.48 -20.58
C ASP A 57 20.00 6.82 -21.56
N THR A 58 20.51 6.38 -22.70
CA THR A 58 19.72 5.91 -23.85
C THR A 58 19.94 4.44 -24.19
N THR A 59 20.84 3.75 -23.48
CA THR A 59 21.18 2.33 -23.69
C THR A 59 21.60 1.66 -22.38
N GLY A 60 21.70 0.33 -22.39
CA GLY A 60 22.20 -0.46 -21.26
C GLY A 60 21.39 -0.28 -19.98
N ASP A 61 22.04 -0.55 -18.84
CA ASP A 61 21.42 -0.44 -17.51
C ASP A 61 20.93 0.97 -17.19
N ASP A 62 21.57 2.00 -17.78
CA ASP A 62 21.22 3.39 -17.51
C ASP A 62 19.85 3.80 -18.05
N LEU A 63 19.42 3.19 -19.15
CA LEU A 63 18.08 3.38 -19.71
C LEU A 63 16.97 2.75 -18.83
N THR A 64 17.31 1.80 -17.96
CA THR A 64 16.31 0.85 -17.42
C THR A 64 15.45 1.38 -16.28
N GLY A 65 15.61 2.63 -15.84
CA GLY A 65 14.83 3.17 -14.73
C GLY A 65 15.23 4.58 -14.33
N GLY A 66 14.50 5.14 -13.37
CA GLY A 66 14.53 6.58 -13.08
C GLY A 66 13.32 7.32 -13.64
N TYR A 67 12.23 6.62 -13.97
CA TYR A 67 11.01 7.19 -14.52
C TYR A 67 9.95 7.40 -13.44
N ILE A 68 9.19 8.49 -13.55
CA ILE A 68 7.90 8.69 -12.90
C ILE A 68 6.87 8.91 -14.01
N ILE A 69 5.81 8.11 -14.00
CA ILE A 69 4.69 8.18 -14.93
C ILE A 69 3.40 8.27 -14.13
N LYS A 70 2.30 8.71 -14.76
CA LYS A 70 1.01 8.77 -14.07
C LYS A 70 -0.16 8.45 -14.98
N ILE A 71 -1.23 7.95 -14.39
CA ILE A 71 -2.55 7.88 -15.00
C ILE A 71 -3.33 9.08 -14.46
N ASP A 72 -3.68 10.02 -15.34
CA ASP A 72 -4.31 11.28 -14.95
C ASP A 72 -5.12 11.92 -16.08
N LYS A 73 -5.98 12.89 -15.73
CA LYS A 73 -6.77 13.68 -16.69
C LYS A 73 -5.82 14.49 -17.59
N PRO A 74 -6.11 14.64 -18.89
CA PRO A 74 -5.37 15.59 -19.72
C PRO A 74 -5.67 17.02 -19.27
N ILE A 75 -4.64 17.81 -18.97
CA ILE A 75 -4.79 19.22 -18.57
C ILE A 75 -4.62 20.08 -19.83
N GLY A 76 -5.66 20.83 -20.23
CA GLY A 76 -5.54 21.92 -21.21
C GLY A 76 -5.18 21.54 -22.66
N GLY A 77 -5.38 20.28 -23.07
CA GLY A 77 -4.91 19.76 -24.36
C GLY A 77 -3.60 18.99 -24.22
N SER A 78 -3.35 18.07 -25.17
CA SER A 78 -2.44 16.91 -25.10
C SER A 78 -1.28 16.99 -24.08
N THR A 79 -1.50 16.52 -22.84
CA THR A 79 -0.39 16.28 -21.89
C THR A 79 0.43 15.10 -22.41
N PRO A 80 1.70 15.25 -22.80
CA PRO A 80 2.37 14.18 -23.56
C PRO A 80 2.46 12.86 -22.80
N GLY A 81 2.32 11.77 -23.54
CA GLY A 81 2.10 10.45 -22.99
C GLY A 81 1.71 9.45 -24.06
N TRP A 82 1.26 8.28 -23.65
CA TRP A 82 0.83 7.20 -24.52
C TRP A 82 -0.43 6.53 -23.99
N TYR A 83 -1.04 5.70 -24.82
CA TYR A 83 -2.19 4.88 -24.42
C TYR A 83 -1.73 3.45 -24.19
N SER A 84 -2.25 2.83 -23.12
CA SER A 84 -2.21 1.39 -22.94
C SER A 84 -2.78 0.69 -24.17
N ASN A 85 -2.25 -0.49 -24.49
CA ASN A 85 -2.83 -1.40 -25.47
C ASN A 85 -4.15 -2.04 -24.98
N TYR A 86 -4.51 -1.84 -23.71
CA TYR A 86 -5.71 -2.37 -23.08
C TYR A 86 -6.69 -1.26 -22.71
N ALA A 87 -7.95 -1.44 -23.11
CA ALA A 87 -9.03 -0.56 -22.73
C ALA A 87 -9.47 -0.81 -21.28
N GLY A 88 -9.68 0.27 -20.53
CA GLY A 88 -10.59 0.24 -19.39
C GLY A 88 -12.02 0.06 -19.89
N TYR A 89 -12.84 -0.63 -19.09
CA TYR A 89 -14.27 -0.75 -19.38
C TYR A 89 -15.01 0.52 -18.88
N PRO A 90 -15.94 1.13 -19.64
CA PRO A 90 -16.30 0.82 -21.03
C PRO A 90 -15.39 1.51 -22.06
N GLY A 91 -14.66 0.69 -22.84
CA GLY A 91 -14.10 1.02 -24.15
C GLY A 91 -13.04 2.11 -24.26
N THR A 92 -12.51 2.65 -23.15
CA THR A 92 -11.55 3.77 -23.21
C THR A 92 -10.15 3.31 -22.87
N LEU A 93 -9.18 3.56 -23.74
CA LEU A 93 -7.77 3.25 -23.47
C LEU A 93 -7.26 4.05 -22.28
N ILE A 94 -6.50 3.38 -21.41
CA ILE A 94 -5.86 4.01 -20.27
C ILE A 94 -4.73 4.90 -20.76
N ARG A 95 -4.71 6.15 -20.32
CA ARG A 95 -3.70 7.12 -20.73
C ARG A 95 -2.63 7.28 -19.67
N PHE A 96 -1.39 7.01 -20.05
CA PHE A 96 -0.21 7.32 -19.24
C PHE A 96 0.38 8.66 -19.65
N GLN A 97 0.95 9.36 -18.69
CA GLN A 97 1.63 10.65 -18.87
C GLN A 97 3.03 10.59 -18.29
N TYR A 98 3.95 11.30 -18.92
CA TYR A 98 5.33 11.47 -18.41
C TYR A 98 5.35 12.54 -17.32
N GLU A 99 5.82 12.19 -16.11
CA GLU A 99 6.06 13.16 -15.02
C GLU A 99 7.56 13.40 -14.81
N TYR A 100 8.38 12.35 -14.87
CA TYR A 100 9.84 12.46 -14.80
C TYR A 100 10.54 11.40 -15.68
N PRO A 101 11.50 11.77 -16.53
CA PRO A 101 11.84 13.15 -16.90
C PRO A 101 10.65 13.91 -17.48
N ASP A 102 10.73 15.24 -17.47
CA ASP A 102 9.69 16.07 -18.08
C ASP A 102 9.53 15.71 -19.57
N TYR A 103 8.34 15.86 -20.12
CA TYR A 103 8.08 15.49 -21.51
C TYR A 103 8.96 16.25 -22.52
N THR A 104 9.43 17.43 -22.16
CA THR A 104 10.35 18.25 -22.96
C THR A 104 11.80 17.77 -22.89
N GLU A 105 12.14 16.96 -21.88
CA GLU A 105 13.50 16.48 -21.62
C GLU A 105 13.68 14.99 -21.96
N ILE A 106 12.61 14.20 -21.88
CA ILE A 106 12.68 12.74 -22.07
C ILE A 106 12.99 12.37 -23.53
N MET A 107 14.01 11.53 -23.73
CA MET A 107 14.51 11.14 -25.05
C MET A 107 13.64 10.08 -25.74
N PRO A 108 13.65 9.95 -27.07
CA PRO A 108 12.87 8.94 -27.79
C PRO A 108 13.11 7.50 -27.30
N GLN A 109 14.37 7.12 -27.05
CA GLN A 109 14.74 5.80 -26.54
C GLN A 109 14.17 5.54 -25.14
N GLN A 110 14.12 6.59 -24.30
CA GLN A 110 13.56 6.56 -22.95
C GLN A 110 12.04 6.38 -22.97
N LYS A 111 11.34 7.09 -23.87
CA LYS A 111 9.91 6.91 -24.13
C LYS A 111 9.61 5.47 -24.53
N VAL A 112 10.29 4.98 -25.58
CA VAL A 112 10.12 3.60 -26.07
C VAL A 112 10.35 2.58 -24.97
N TYR A 113 11.38 2.77 -24.14
CA TYR A 113 11.68 1.86 -23.04
C TYR A 113 10.54 1.78 -22.01
N ILE A 114 10.10 2.91 -21.46
CA ILE A 114 9.10 2.91 -20.39
C ILE A 114 7.73 2.46 -20.90
N GLU A 115 7.36 2.84 -22.13
CA GLU A 115 6.16 2.35 -22.83
C GLU A 115 6.21 0.81 -22.95
N SER A 116 7.30 0.27 -23.52
CA SER A 116 7.47 -1.18 -23.72
C SER A 116 7.50 -1.97 -22.40
N TYR A 117 8.02 -1.36 -21.33
CA TYR A 117 8.04 -1.99 -20.01
C TYR A 117 6.62 -2.12 -19.44
N VAL A 118 5.81 -1.06 -19.53
CA VAL A 118 4.40 -1.09 -19.11
C VAL A 118 3.61 -2.07 -19.98
N ASP A 119 3.84 -2.09 -21.30
CA ASP A 119 3.22 -3.07 -22.20
C ASP A 119 3.57 -4.50 -21.80
N SER A 120 4.83 -4.78 -21.46
CA SER A 120 5.26 -6.10 -21.01
C SER A 120 4.58 -6.53 -19.70
N PHE A 121 4.40 -5.60 -18.76
CA PHE A 121 3.64 -5.84 -17.54
C PHE A 121 2.17 -6.16 -17.85
N GLU A 122 1.50 -5.33 -18.65
CA GLU A 122 0.08 -5.53 -18.95
C GLU A 122 -0.15 -6.81 -19.75
N ASN A 123 0.73 -7.13 -20.71
CA ASN A 123 0.72 -8.39 -21.46
C ASN A 123 0.86 -9.61 -20.52
N ALA A 124 1.82 -9.57 -19.60
CA ALA A 124 2.02 -10.65 -18.64
C ALA A 124 0.83 -10.80 -17.69
N LEU A 125 0.20 -9.70 -17.28
CA LEU A 125 -0.97 -9.71 -16.41
C LEU A 125 -2.22 -10.26 -17.11
N GLN A 126 -2.39 -9.94 -18.40
CA GLN A 126 -3.53 -10.42 -19.18
C GLN A 126 -3.39 -11.88 -19.63
N ALA A 127 -2.17 -12.39 -19.76
CA ALA A 127 -1.90 -13.75 -20.23
C ALA A 127 -2.55 -14.85 -19.36
N SER A 128 -2.72 -16.04 -19.92
CA SER A 128 -3.25 -17.19 -19.16
C SER A 128 -2.28 -17.68 -18.08
N TRP A 129 -0.98 -17.40 -18.21
CA TRP A 129 0.08 -17.73 -17.25
C TRP A 129 0.44 -16.57 -16.31
N PHE A 130 -0.44 -15.59 -16.14
CA PHE A 130 -0.15 -14.38 -15.35
C PHE A 130 0.31 -14.64 -13.91
N THR A 131 -0.08 -15.76 -13.30
CA THR A 131 0.33 -16.16 -11.94
C THR A 131 1.71 -16.83 -11.86
N SER A 132 2.35 -17.12 -13.01
CA SER A 132 3.67 -17.74 -13.08
C SER A 132 4.70 -16.93 -12.28
N PRO A 133 5.52 -17.57 -11.43
CA PRO A 133 6.54 -16.86 -10.65
C PRO A 133 7.61 -16.21 -11.55
N ASP A 134 7.99 -16.85 -12.65
CA ASP A 134 9.13 -16.43 -13.49
C ASP A 134 8.76 -15.55 -14.69
N SER A 135 7.50 -15.61 -15.12
CA SER A 135 7.02 -14.95 -16.33
C SER A 135 5.73 -14.16 -16.15
N GLY A 136 5.10 -14.25 -14.98
CA GLY A 136 3.88 -13.53 -14.64
C GLY A 136 4.12 -12.07 -14.28
N TYR A 137 3.03 -11.39 -13.92
CA TYR A 137 3.05 -9.94 -13.66
C TYR A 137 3.99 -9.55 -12.49
N LYS A 138 4.19 -10.45 -11.53
CA LYS A 138 5.06 -10.24 -10.34
C LYS A 138 6.53 -10.00 -10.69
N LYS A 139 6.96 -10.39 -11.90
CA LYS A 139 8.30 -10.05 -12.42
C LYS A 139 8.46 -8.55 -12.67
N PHE A 140 7.38 -7.89 -13.07
CA PHE A 140 7.43 -6.51 -13.55
C PHE A 140 7.13 -5.47 -12.47
N ILE A 141 6.33 -5.85 -11.47
CA ILE A 141 5.89 -4.92 -10.42
C ILE A 141 6.43 -5.30 -9.05
N ASP A 142 6.52 -4.29 -8.21
CA ASP A 142 6.64 -4.45 -6.76
C ASP A 142 5.24 -4.71 -6.18
N VAL A 143 4.94 -5.99 -5.89
CA VAL A 143 3.59 -6.43 -5.50
C VAL A 143 3.13 -5.76 -4.20
N GLU A 144 4.05 -5.53 -3.25
CA GLU A 144 3.75 -4.89 -1.97
C GLU A 144 3.26 -3.46 -2.16
N SER A 145 3.92 -2.65 -3.01
CA SER A 145 3.45 -1.30 -3.31
C SER A 145 2.04 -1.28 -3.91
N PHE A 146 1.69 -2.27 -4.75
CA PHE A 146 0.35 -2.39 -5.33
C PHE A 146 -0.69 -2.81 -4.31
N ILE A 147 -0.35 -3.71 -3.39
CA ILE A 147 -1.22 -4.10 -2.27
C ILE A 147 -1.47 -2.90 -1.35
N ASP A 148 -0.43 -2.18 -0.94
CA ASP A 148 -0.58 -1.04 -0.04
C ASP A 148 -1.34 0.12 -0.69
N TYR A 149 -1.12 0.37 -1.99
CA TYR A 149 -1.89 1.36 -2.73
C TYR A 149 -3.37 0.96 -2.88
N PHE A 150 -3.65 -0.33 -3.10
CA PHE A 150 -5.02 -0.84 -3.10
C PHE A 150 -5.69 -0.63 -1.74
N ILE A 151 -5.03 -1.04 -0.65
CA ILE A 151 -5.54 -0.87 0.72
C ILE A 151 -5.84 0.59 1.03
N LEU A 152 -4.92 1.51 0.71
CA LEU A 152 -5.11 2.94 0.94
C LEU A 152 -6.34 3.48 0.20
N ASN A 153 -6.45 3.17 -1.10
CA ASN A 153 -7.56 3.65 -1.94
C ASN A 153 -8.90 3.02 -1.57
N GLU A 154 -8.93 1.76 -1.18
CA GLU A 154 -10.16 1.12 -0.70
C GLU A 154 -10.56 1.61 0.70
N THR A 155 -9.60 1.93 1.56
CA THR A 155 -9.84 2.55 2.88
C THR A 155 -10.45 3.95 2.72
N SER A 156 -9.89 4.76 1.82
CA SER A 156 -10.39 6.12 1.58
C SER A 156 -11.63 6.14 0.66
N LYS A 157 -11.85 5.09 -0.13
CA LYS A 157 -12.83 5.04 -1.23
C LYS A 157 -12.79 6.31 -2.10
N ASN A 158 -11.59 6.70 -2.50
CA ASN A 158 -11.35 7.90 -3.29
C ASN A 158 -11.90 7.70 -4.70
N VAL A 159 -12.86 8.52 -5.15
CA VAL A 159 -13.54 8.32 -6.44
C VAL A 159 -12.65 8.53 -7.66
N ASP A 160 -11.49 9.19 -7.51
CA ASP A 160 -10.47 9.33 -8.56
C ASP A 160 -9.40 8.22 -8.52
N ALA A 161 -9.40 7.35 -7.51
CA ALA A 161 -8.42 6.28 -7.35
C ALA A 161 -8.29 5.42 -8.62
N TYR A 162 -7.04 5.03 -8.90
CA TYR A 162 -6.62 4.15 -10.00
C TYR A 162 -6.77 4.71 -11.42
N ARG A 163 -7.63 5.72 -11.63
CA ARG A 163 -7.96 6.28 -12.95
C ARG A 163 -7.41 7.70 -13.13
N ASN A 164 -7.23 8.44 -12.04
CA ASN A 164 -6.59 9.76 -12.04
C ASN A 164 -5.63 9.86 -10.84
N SER A 165 -4.79 10.90 -10.84
CA SER A 165 -3.86 11.16 -9.73
C SER A 165 -3.02 9.95 -9.30
N THR A 166 -2.80 8.99 -10.21
CA THR A 166 -2.18 7.70 -9.90
C THR A 166 -0.76 7.69 -10.44
N PHE A 167 0.21 7.84 -9.56
CA PHE A 167 1.62 7.85 -9.90
C PHE A 167 2.19 6.43 -9.89
N LEU A 168 3.15 6.18 -10.78
CA LEU A 168 3.99 5.00 -10.78
C LEU A 168 5.44 5.43 -10.99
N TYR A 169 6.39 4.67 -10.46
CA TYR A 169 7.80 4.91 -10.70
C TYR A 169 8.58 3.63 -10.96
N LYS A 170 9.58 3.73 -11.83
CA LYS A 170 10.37 2.59 -12.30
C LYS A 170 11.79 2.69 -11.79
N LYS A 171 12.25 1.69 -11.00
CA LYS A 171 13.65 1.58 -10.58
C LYS A 171 14.52 0.97 -11.69
N LYS A 172 15.81 1.35 -11.74
CA LYS A 172 16.81 0.74 -12.65
C LYS A 172 16.94 -0.76 -12.36
N ILE A 173 17.33 -1.55 -13.36
CA ILE A 173 17.52 -3.01 -13.22
C ILE A 173 18.53 -3.35 -12.11
N THR A 174 19.57 -2.54 -11.97
CA THR A 174 20.58 -2.64 -10.91
C THR A 174 20.05 -2.33 -9.50
N LYS A 175 18.82 -1.82 -9.39
CA LYS A 175 18.09 -1.52 -8.15
C LYS A 175 16.77 -2.30 -8.06
N GLY A 176 16.76 -3.52 -8.59
CA GLY A 176 15.60 -4.43 -8.56
C GLY A 176 14.68 -4.32 -9.77
N GLY A 177 14.77 -3.24 -10.56
CA GLY A 177 14.18 -3.19 -11.89
C GLY A 177 12.66 -3.18 -11.98
N LYS A 178 11.93 -3.09 -10.88
CA LYS A 178 10.46 -3.17 -10.84
C LYS A 178 9.77 -1.82 -10.95
N LEU A 179 8.53 -1.85 -11.42
CA LEU A 179 7.58 -0.73 -11.37
C LEU A 179 6.86 -0.75 -10.02
N TYR A 180 6.84 0.40 -9.36
CA TYR A 180 6.15 0.65 -8.11
C TYR A 180 4.97 1.57 -8.39
N ILE A 181 3.89 1.44 -7.61
CA ILE A 181 2.77 2.38 -7.64
C ILE A 181 2.81 3.31 -6.43
N GLY A 182 2.29 4.51 -6.60
CA GLY A 182 2.47 5.64 -5.70
C GLY A 182 3.54 6.62 -6.19
N PRO A 183 3.81 7.69 -5.44
CA PRO A 183 3.25 8.00 -4.12
C PRO A 183 1.76 8.38 -4.15
N ALA A 184 1.10 8.31 -2.98
CA ALA A 184 -0.29 8.73 -2.82
C ALA A 184 -0.48 10.21 -3.20
N TRP A 185 -1.54 10.53 -3.95
CA TRP A 185 -1.87 11.88 -4.36
C TRP A 185 -3.40 12.10 -4.43
N ASP A 186 -3.83 13.33 -4.11
CA ASP A 186 -5.20 13.83 -4.26
C ASP A 186 -6.35 12.96 -3.71
N TYR A 187 -6.55 12.99 -2.39
CA TYR A 187 -7.56 12.26 -1.60
C TYR A 187 -8.62 13.19 -0.96
N ASN A 188 -8.83 14.38 -1.50
CA ASN A 188 -9.84 15.33 -1.01
C ASN A 188 -11.28 14.82 -1.23
N ILE A 189 -11.49 14.01 -2.27
CA ILE A 189 -12.75 13.35 -2.64
C ILE A 189 -12.80 11.87 -2.21
N GLY A 190 -12.33 11.61 -1.00
CA GLY A 190 -12.47 10.33 -0.29
C GLY A 190 -12.94 10.55 1.14
N PHE A 191 -12.98 9.50 1.95
CA PHE A 191 -13.39 9.54 3.35
C PHE A 191 -14.72 10.28 3.53
N TRP A 192 -15.80 9.69 3.01
CA TRP A 192 -17.15 10.27 2.88
C TRP A 192 -17.34 11.28 1.74
N ASN A 193 -16.36 12.12 1.41
CA ASN A 193 -16.58 13.35 0.62
C ASN A 193 -16.68 13.16 -0.90
N ALA A 194 -17.71 12.45 -1.36
CA ALA A 194 -18.11 12.40 -2.77
C ALA A 194 -19.58 11.98 -2.91
N ASP A 195 -20.44 12.90 -3.33
CA ASP A 195 -21.89 12.70 -3.52
C ASP A 195 -22.26 11.95 -4.81
N TYR A 196 -21.26 11.58 -5.61
CA TYR A 196 -21.41 10.87 -6.88
C TYR A 196 -20.68 9.53 -6.87
N CYS A 197 -21.00 8.65 -7.83
CA CYS A 197 -20.34 7.36 -8.03
C CYS A 197 -20.27 6.46 -6.79
N LEU A 198 -21.27 6.58 -5.92
CA LEU A 198 -21.33 5.89 -4.63
C LEU A 198 -20.12 6.20 -3.73
N GLY A 199 -19.38 7.29 -3.94
CA GLY A 199 -18.18 7.64 -3.16
C GLY A 199 -18.47 7.79 -1.67
N TYR A 200 -19.67 8.28 -1.34
CA TYR A 200 -20.20 8.38 0.01
C TYR A 200 -20.58 7.02 0.65
N ALA A 201 -20.74 5.94 -0.13
CA ALA A 201 -21.13 4.65 0.40
C ALA A 201 -20.00 4.03 1.24
N THR A 202 -20.34 3.40 2.36
CA THR A 202 -19.38 2.68 3.20
C THR A 202 -19.04 1.30 2.65
N SER A 203 -19.89 0.77 1.77
CA SER A 203 -19.73 -0.51 1.09
C SER A 203 -19.36 -0.36 -0.39
N GLY A 204 -18.98 -1.49 -1.01
CA GLY A 204 -18.59 -1.56 -2.41
C GLY A 204 -17.11 -1.23 -2.64
N TRP A 205 -16.60 -1.64 -3.80
CA TRP A 205 -15.19 -1.52 -4.15
C TRP A 205 -14.93 -0.34 -5.07
N GLN A 206 -13.91 0.45 -4.78
CA GLN A 206 -13.51 1.57 -5.62
C GLN A 206 -12.84 1.11 -6.91
N TYR A 207 -12.08 0.01 -6.91
CA TYR A 207 -11.53 -0.55 -8.16
C TYR A 207 -12.62 -0.98 -9.17
N GLN A 208 -13.88 -1.12 -8.72
CA GLN A 208 -15.04 -1.40 -9.57
C GLN A 208 -15.75 -0.14 -10.07
N TYR A 209 -15.14 1.04 -9.92
CA TYR A 209 -15.67 2.33 -10.37
C TYR A 209 -16.29 2.25 -11.78
N ASN A 210 -15.63 1.57 -12.69
CA ASN A 210 -16.07 1.40 -14.08
C ASN A 210 -17.49 0.82 -14.23
N ASN A 211 -17.92 -0.03 -13.30
CA ASN A 211 -19.27 -0.62 -13.31
C ASN A 211 -20.34 0.32 -12.75
N VAL A 212 -19.91 1.36 -12.03
CA VAL A 212 -20.79 2.34 -11.36
C VAL A 212 -20.87 3.64 -12.17
N CYS A 213 -19.74 4.09 -12.70
CA CYS A 213 -19.54 5.40 -13.31
C CYS A 213 -18.57 5.38 -14.50
N GLY A 214 -18.25 4.21 -15.04
CA GLY A 214 -17.41 4.15 -16.22
C GLY A 214 -18.11 4.82 -17.40
N THR A 215 -17.44 5.79 -18.02
CA THR A 215 -17.97 6.54 -19.17
C THR A 215 -17.03 6.36 -20.35
N ALA A 216 -17.59 6.11 -21.54
CA ALA A 216 -16.82 6.01 -22.77
C ALA A 216 -16.22 7.39 -23.12
N GLY A 217 -14.92 7.43 -23.42
CA GLY A 217 -14.17 8.66 -23.66
C GLY A 217 -13.58 9.31 -22.40
N GLU A 218 -13.82 8.74 -21.21
CA GLU A 218 -13.22 9.21 -19.96
C GLU A 218 -12.14 8.26 -19.42
N ASN A 219 -11.27 8.78 -18.55
CA ASN A 219 -10.30 7.96 -17.82
C ASN A 219 -11.02 6.97 -16.89
N ASN A 220 -10.89 5.69 -17.22
CA ASN A 220 -11.45 4.58 -16.46
C ASN A 220 -10.35 3.86 -15.65
N VAL A 221 -10.76 3.02 -14.70
CA VAL A 221 -9.83 2.20 -13.91
C VAL A 221 -9.21 1.11 -14.81
N PRO A 222 -7.89 0.89 -14.80
CA PRO A 222 -7.25 -0.18 -15.55
C PRO A 222 -7.73 -1.57 -15.11
N PHE A 223 -7.68 -2.56 -16.02
CA PHE A 223 -8.09 -3.94 -15.74
C PHE A 223 -7.25 -4.64 -14.65
N TRP A 224 -6.13 -4.02 -14.25
CA TRP A 224 -5.10 -4.61 -13.42
C TRP A 224 -5.64 -5.20 -12.12
N TRP A 225 -6.46 -4.43 -11.40
CA TRP A 225 -6.96 -4.80 -10.07
C TRP A 225 -7.86 -6.02 -10.14
N THR A 226 -8.79 -6.03 -11.11
CA THR A 226 -9.66 -7.19 -11.37
C THR A 226 -8.84 -8.43 -11.69
N ARG A 227 -7.76 -8.29 -12.45
CA ARG A 227 -6.91 -9.42 -12.86
C ARG A 227 -5.99 -9.90 -11.74
N MET A 228 -5.34 -9.00 -11.00
CA MET A 228 -4.51 -9.35 -9.84
C MET A 228 -5.32 -10.06 -8.75
N LEU A 229 -6.57 -9.64 -8.50
CA LEU A 229 -7.46 -10.31 -7.55
C LEU A 229 -7.90 -11.73 -7.97
N GLN A 230 -7.57 -12.18 -9.20
CA GLN A 230 -7.74 -13.56 -9.60
C GLN A 230 -6.54 -14.44 -9.23
N ASP A 231 -5.38 -13.85 -8.92
CA ASP A 231 -4.20 -14.56 -8.39
C ASP A 231 -4.43 -14.91 -6.91
N PRO A 232 -4.43 -16.22 -6.53
CA PRO A 232 -4.52 -16.62 -5.13
C PRO A 232 -3.44 -15.96 -4.26
N TYR A 233 -2.20 -15.86 -4.76
CA TYR A 233 -1.11 -15.24 -4.00
C TYR A 233 -1.40 -13.77 -3.68
N TYR A 234 -1.87 -13.00 -4.66
CA TYR A 234 -2.17 -11.58 -4.45
C TYR A 234 -3.30 -11.40 -3.43
N LYS A 235 -4.37 -12.21 -3.52
CA LYS A 235 -5.49 -12.15 -2.56
C LYS A 235 -5.03 -12.46 -1.14
N ASP A 236 -4.26 -13.52 -0.95
CA ASP A 236 -3.84 -13.93 0.38
C ASP A 236 -2.82 -12.94 0.97
N ALA A 237 -1.90 -12.43 0.16
CA ALA A 237 -0.99 -11.36 0.55
C ALA A 237 -1.74 -10.06 0.89
N LEU A 238 -2.75 -9.69 0.10
CA LEU A 238 -3.64 -8.56 0.39
C LEU A 238 -4.36 -8.74 1.73
N ARG A 239 -4.91 -9.92 2.00
CA ARG A 239 -5.57 -10.21 3.28
C ARG A 239 -4.59 -10.13 4.45
N CYS A 240 -3.41 -10.72 4.34
CA CYS A 240 -2.40 -10.63 5.40
C CYS A 240 -1.96 -9.21 5.66
N ARG A 241 -1.69 -8.44 4.60
CA ARG A 241 -1.29 -7.04 4.74
C ARG A 241 -2.42 -6.20 5.35
N TRP A 242 -3.66 -6.45 4.98
CA TRP A 242 -4.82 -5.82 5.61
C TRP A 242 -4.86 -6.11 7.12
N GLU A 243 -4.79 -7.37 7.51
CA GLU A 243 -4.81 -7.77 8.93
C GLU A 243 -3.65 -7.16 9.73
N GLU A 244 -2.44 -7.14 9.18
CA GLU A 244 -1.27 -6.48 9.78
C GLU A 244 -1.53 -4.97 10.01
N LEU A 245 -2.02 -4.27 8.99
CA LEU A 245 -2.27 -2.83 9.09
C LEU A 245 -3.44 -2.52 10.03
N ARG A 246 -4.43 -3.41 10.16
CA ARG A 246 -5.54 -3.27 11.11
C ARG A 246 -5.12 -3.40 12.56
N LEU A 247 -4.00 -4.06 12.85
CA LEU A 247 -3.37 -4.08 14.18
C LEU A 247 -2.55 -2.82 14.49
N SER A 248 -2.35 -1.93 13.51
CA SER A 248 -1.45 -0.79 13.64
C SER A 248 -2.01 0.51 13.02
N VAL A 249 -1.48 0.91 11.86
CA VAL A 249 -1.73 2.20 11.19
C VAL A 249 -3.20 2.38 10.84
N LEU A 250 -3.86 1.30 10.42
CA LEU A 250 -5.27 1.33 10.04
C LEU A 250 -6.19 0.93 11.19
N HIS A 251 -5.71 0.70 12.41
CA HIS A 251 -6.59 0.46 13.56
C HIS A 251 -7.58 1.62 13.72
N THR A 252 -8.83 1.32 14.04
CA THR A 252 -9.91 2.32 14.04
C THR A 252 -9.57 3.48 14.98
N ASP A 253 -9.16 3.18 16.21
CA ASP A 253 -8.79 4.20 17.19
C ASP A 253 -7.57 5.02 16.75
N THR A 254 -6.59 4.41 16.06
CA THR A 254 -5.42 5.13 15.53
C THR A 254 -5.85 6.24 14.58
N LEU A 255 -6.75 5.93 13.63
CA LEU A 255 -7.23 6.91 12.66
C LEU A 255 -8.13 7.98 13.32
N LEU A 256 -9.04 7.56 14.20
CA LEU A 256 -9.96 8.48 14.87
C LEU A 256 -9.23 9.45 15.80
N ASN A 257 -8.26 8.96 16.58
CA ASN A 257 -7.42 9.80 17.45
C ASN A 257 -6.59 10.79 16.64
N LYS A 258 -6.08 10.39 15.47
CA LYS A 258 -5.32 11.30 14.61
C LYS A 258 -6.19 12.44 14.05
N ILE A 259 -7.45 12.15 13.72
CA ILE A 259 -8.41 13.17 13.31
C ILE A 259 -8.70 14.13 14.47
N ASP A 260 -8.85 13.62 15.69
CA ASP A 260 -9.09 14.46 16.88
C ASP A 260 -7.89 15.34 17.20
N GLU A 261 -6.66 14.82 17.07
CA GLU A 261 -5.43 15.59 17.22
C GLU A 261 -5.40 16.80 16.26
N TRP A 262 -5.71 16.59 14.98
CA TRP A 262 -5.78 17.68 14.02
C TRP A 262 -6.96 18.63 14.25
N ALA A 263 -8.09 18.13 14.76
CA ALA A 263 -9.23 18.97 15.10
C ALA A 263 -8.88 19.93 16.25
N LEU A 264 -8.08 19.45 17.20
CA LEU A 264 -7.53 20.24 18.29
C LEU A 264 -6.47 21.24 17.80
N GLU A 265 -5.54 20.81 16.93
CA GLU A 265 -4.52 21.69 16.31
C GLU A 265 -5.17 22.88 15.59
N LEU A 266 -6.31 22.64 14.92
CA LEU A 266 -7.03 23.64 14.15
C LEU A 266 -8.08 24.42 14.96
N ASP A 267 -8.27 24.15 16.26
CA ASP A 267 -9.42 24.61 17.03
C ASP A 267 -9.57 26.14 17.07
N GLU A 268 -8.44 26.84 17.21
CA GLU A 268 -8.42 28.31 17.21
C GLU A 268 -8.56 28.89 15.79
N ALA A 269 -7.74 28.39 14.86
CA ALA A 269 -7.65 28.90 13.49
C ALA A 269 -8.94 28.68 12.68
N LYS A 270 -9.72 27.63 13.00
CA LYS A 270 -10.97 27.33 12.28
C LYS A 270 -11.97 28.48 12.36
N ASN A 271 -12.04 29.19 13.49
CA ASN A 271 -12.96 30.32 13.66
C ASN A 271 -12.63 31.46 12.68
N ARG A 272 -11.34 31.78 12.54
CA ARG A 272 -10.87 32.75 11.53
C ARG A 272 -11.13 32.26 10.12
N HIS A 273 -10.84 30.99 9.85
CA HIS A 273 -11.07 30.38 8.52
C HIS A 273 -12.54 30.49 8.10
N PHE A 274 -13.48 30.10 8.95
CA PHE A 274 -14.91 30.17 8.62
C PHE A 274 -15.50 31.59 8.69
N THR A 275 -14.83 32.53 9.34
CA THR A 275 -15.14 33.97 9.18
C THR A 275 -14.74 34.47 7.79
N LYS A 276 -13.56 34.07 7.29
CA LYS A 276 -13.09 34.42 5.94
C LYS A 276 -13.91 33.69 4.86
N TRP A 277 -14.27 32.43 5.12
CA TRP A 277 -14.97 31.53 4.20
C TRP A 277 -16.22 30.94 4.89
N PRO A 278 -17.36 31.66 4.89
CA PRO A 278 -18.56 31.26 5.63
C PRO A 278 -19.35 30.17 4.88
N VAL A 279 -18.78 28.97 4.78
CA VAL A 279 -19.32 27.86 3.97
C VAL A 279 -19.96 26.73 4.79
N LEU A 280 -19.89 26.77 6.13
CA LEU A 280 -20.53 25.75 6.98
C LEU A 280 -22.05 25.74 6.78
N GLY A 281 -22.65 24.55 6.70
CA GLY A 281 -24.08 24.38 6.42
C GLY A 281 -24.50 24.67 4.97
N THR A 282 -23.55 24.94 4.07
CA THR A 282 -23.82 25.13 2.64
C THR A 282 -23.39 23.91 1.84
N VAL A 283 -24.11 23.60 0.76
CA VAL A 283 -23.72 22.51 -0.15
C VAL A 283 -22.55 22.99 -1.00
N LEU A 284 -21.37 22.39 -0.81
CA LEU A 284 -20.24 22.53 -1.71
C LEU A 284 -20.04 21.23 -2.46
N TRP A 285 -19.73 21.28 -3.76
CA TRP A 285 -19.32 20.08 -4.47
C TRP A 285 -18.00 19.55 -3.87
N ALA A 286 -17.86 18.27 -3.52
CA ALA A 286 -18.73 17.11 -3.76
C ALA A 286 -19.36 16.54 -2.47
N ASN A 287 -19.92 17.38 -1.58
CA ASN A 287 -20.38 16.96 -0.26
C ASN A 287 -21.65 16.10 -0.35
N PRO A 288 -21.66 14.89 0.24
CA PRO A 288 -22.87 14.10 0.34
C PRO A 288 -23.82 14.64 1.41
N LEU A 289 -25.12 14.41 1.21
CA LEU A 289 -26.16 14.79 2.17
C LEU A 289 -26.28 13.77 3.33
N PRO A 290 -26.67 14.22 4.53
CA PRO A 290 -26.93 15.61 4.93
C PRO A 290 -25.65 16.41 5.21
N ILE A 291 -25.67 17.71 4.91
CA ILE A 291 -24.55 18.63 5.20
C ILE A 291 -24.53 18.95 6.70
N ALA A 292 -23.34 18.93 7.32
CA ALA A 292 -23.24 19.39 8.69
C ALA A 292 -23.25 20.93 8.76
N ASN A 293 -24.02 21.46 9.71
CA ASN A 293 -24.08 22.90 9.97
C ASN A 293 -22.87 23.44 10.75
N SER A 294 -21.89 22.59 11.07
CA SER A 294 -20.71 22.97 11.84
C SER A 294 -19.49 22.13 11.46
N TYR A 295 -18.30 22.68 11.72
CA TYR A 295 -17.04 21.96 11.55
C TYR A 295 -16.97 20.68 12.40
N ALA A 296 -17.46 20.73 13.64
CA ALA A 296 -17.51 19.55 14.51
C ALA A 296 -18.39 18.44 13.92
N GLY A 297 -19.52 18.80 13.29
CA GLY A 297 -20.36 17.85 12.58
C GLY A 297 -19.67 17.23 11.36
N GLU A 298 -18.89 17.99 10.60
CA GLU A 298 -18.08 17.47 9.49
C GLU A 298 -17.04 16.45 9.98
N VAL A 299 -16.37 16.74 11.11
CA VAL A 299 -15.42 15.81 11.75
C VAL A 299 -16.12 14.52 12.17
N VAL A 300 -17.29 14.63 12.83
CA VAL A 300 -18.09 13.47 13.23
C VAL A 300 -18.53 12.63 12.03
N ASN A 301 -19.01 13.25 10.94
CA ASN A 301 -19.40 12.55 9.72
C ASN A 301 -18.23 11.76 9.12
N MET A 302 -17.05 12.38 9.02
CA MET A 302 -15.84 11.71 8.52
C MET A 302 -15.46 10.51 9.40
N LYS A 303 -15.46 10.67 10.73
CA LYS A 303 -15.13 9.60 11.69
C LYS A 303 -16.12 8.43 11.63
N ASN A 304 -17.42 8.72 11.65
CA ASN A 304 -18.48 7.71 11.56
C ASN A 304 -18.38 6.91 10.26
N TRP A 305 -18.13 7.59 9.15
CA TRP A 305 -17.97 6.93 7.85
C TRP A 305 -16.75 6.01 7.84
N ILE A 306 -15.59 6.46 8.35
CA ILE A 306 -14.36 5.66 8.43
C ILE A 306 -14.62 4.38 9.23
N GLN A 307 -15.26 4.48 10.40
CA GLN A 307 -15.56 3.32 11.23
C GLN A 307 -16.44 2.28 10.51
N GLN A 308 -17.48 2.74 9.81
CA GLN A 308 -18.35 1.87 9.03
C GLN A 308 -17.64 1.26 7.81
N ARG A 309 -16.81 2.05 7.12
CA ARG A 309 -16.01 1.59 5.98
C ARG A 309 -15.02 0.50 6.39
N LEU A 310 -14.30 0.69 7.49
CA LEU A 310 -13.36 -0.31 8.01
C LEU A 310 -14.06 -1.60 8.40
N THR A 311 -15.22 -1.51 9.07
CA THR A 311 -16.06 -2.69 9.40
C THR A 311 -16.45 -3.47 8.14
N TRP A 312 -16.82 -2.77 7.07
CA TRP A 312 -17.14 -3.41 5.80
C TRP A 312 -15.91 -4.07 5.16
N LEU A 313 -14.77 -3.37 5.14
CA LEU A 313 -13.51 -3.92 4.59
C LEU A 313 -13.02 -5.15 5.36
N ASP A 314 -13.08 -5.13 6.70
CA ASP A 314 -12.74 -6.27 7.55
C ASP A 314 -13.46 -7.55 7.08
N SER A 315 -14.76 -7.40 6.77
CA SER A 315 -15.62 -8.49 6.31
C SER A 315 -15.44 -8.87 4.83
N ASN A 316 -14.90 -7.99 3.98
CA ASN A 316 -14.97 -8.16 2.52
C ASN A 316 -13.61 -8.29 1.82
N ILE A 317 -12.49 -7.90 2.43
CA ILE A 317 -11.16 -8.09 1.80
C ILE A 317 -10.98 -9.56 1.37
N PRO A 318 -10.67 -9.86 0.11
CA PRO A 318 -10.61 -11.25 -0.34
C PRO A 318 -9.31 -11.92 0.13
N GLY A 319 -9.29 -13.24 0.08
CA GLY A 319 -8.12 -14.04 0.46
C GLY A 319 -8.20 -14.54 1.90
N VAL A 320 -7.28 -15.41 2.24
CA VAL A 320 -7.10 -15.97 3.58
C VAL A 320 -5.70 -15.62 4.03
N CYS A 321 -5.57 -14.91 5.15
CA CYS A 321 -4.25 -14.78 5.75
C CYS A 321 -3.89 -16.08 6.45
N THR A 322 -3.27 -16.97 5.69
CA THR A 322 -2.44 -18.00 6.29
C THR A 322 -1.12 -17.31 6.56
N LEU A 323 -0.89 -16.89 7.81
CA LEU A 323 0.46 -16.60 8.28
C LEU A 323 1.28 -17.82 7.88
N SER A 324 2.13 -17.68 6.87
CA SER A 324 2.96 -18.76 6.36
C SER A 324 4.02 -19.08 7.42
N GLY A 325 3.59 -19.76 8.48
CA GLY A 325 4.39 -20.69 9.25
C GLY A 325 4.23 -22.11 8.72
N ASP A 326 3.34 -22.35 7.76
CA ASP A 326 2.94 -23.71 7.36
C ASP A 326 3.40 -24.18 5.98
N ASN A 327 4.08 -23.37 5.13
CA ASN A 327 4.49 -23.91 3.81
C ASN A 327 5.68 -23.29 3.06
N GLU A 328 6.64 -22.58 3.67
CA GLU A 328 7.94 -22.34 3.02
C GLU A 328 9.14 -22.40 3.98
N LEU A 329 9.55 -23.62 4.30
CA LEU A 329 10.94 -24.05 4.38
C LEU A 329 11.03 -25.51 3.87
N THR A 330 10.56 -25.76 2.65
CA THR A 330 10.86 -27.00 1.91
C THR A 330 11.95 -26.75 0.87
N ASN A 331 13.05 -26.16 1.32
CA ASN A 331 14.34 -26.31 0.65
C ASN A 331 15.34 -26.81 1.69
N GLY A 332 15.40 -28.13 1.79
CA GLY A 332 16.13 -28.89 2.79
C GLY A 332 15.20 -29.95 3.35
N SER A 333 15.59 -31.23 3.24
CA SER A 333 14.93 -32.37 3.88
C SER A 333 14.35 -31.97 5.25
N ASN A 334 13.05 -32.17 5.48
CA ASN A 334 12.37 -31.92 6.76
C ASN A 334 13.09 -32.70 7.87
N ALA A 335 14.09 -32.11 8.51
CA ALA A 335 14.87 -32.76 9.56
C ALA A 335 14.15 -32.70 10.91
N PHE A 336 13.21 -31.77 11.09
CA PHE A 336 12.43 -31.63 12.32
C PHE A 336 11.12 -30.85 12.14
N THR A 337 10.23 -30.97 13.13
CA THR A 337 8.97 -30.23 13.28
C THR A 337 8.83 -29.73 14.72
N ILE A 338 8.13 -28.61 14.95
CA ILE A 338 7.86 -28.07 16.30
C ILE A 338 6.36 -27.96 16.52
N PHE A 339 5.85 -28.53 17.62
CA PHE A 339 4.43 -28.48 17.98
C PHE A 339 4.20 -28.57 19.50
N PRO A 340 3.09 -28.05 20.05
CA PRO A 340 2.12 -27.21 19.34
C PRO A 340 2.73 -25.85 18.99
N ASN A 341 2.30 -25.30 17.86
CA ASN A 341 2.60 -23.94 17.46
C ASN A 341 1.33 -23.37 16.82
N PRO A 342 0.66 -22.39 17.44
CA PRO A 342 1.06 -21.65 18.63
C PRO A 342 1.09 -22.45 19.95
N THR A 343 1.74 -21.91 20.99
CA THR A 343 1.84 -22.53 22.34
C THR A 343 1.71 -21.51 23.47
N ASN A 344 1.46 -21.99 24.69
CA ASN A 344 1.50 -21.18 25.93
C ASN A 344 2.80 -21.41 26.71
N ASN A 345 3.12 -22.68 27.01
CA ASN A 345 4.17 -22.99 27.98
C ASN A 345 5.28 -23.86 27.40
N LYS A 346 4.95 -24.80 26.51
CA LYS A 346 5.90 -25.85 26.09
C LYS A 346 5.79 -26.12 24.60
N VAL A 347 6.91 -26.43 23.97
CA VAL A 347 6.94 -26.95 22.60
C VAL A 347 7.74 -28.23 22.54
N THR A 348 7.28 -29.15 21.71
CA THR A 348 7.96 -30.39 21.35
C THR A 348 8.65 -30.21 20.01
N ILE A 349 9.94 -30.46 19.98
CA ILE A 349 10.75 -30.57 18.77
C ILE A 349 10.81 -32.05 18.42
N ARG A 350 10.24 -32.45 17.28
CA ARG A 350 10.31 -33.81 16.74
C ARG A 350 11.29 -33.86 15.59
N LEU A 351 12.32 -34.69 15.70
CA LEU A 351 13.31 -34.93 14.65
C LEU A 351 12.86 -36.09 13.73
N THR A 352 13.07 -35.95 12.43
CA THR A 352 12.66 -36.96 11.42
C THR A 352 13.64 -38.14 11.36
N GLU A 353 14.91 -37.90 11.70
CA GLU A 353 15.93 -38.94 11.92
C GLU A 353 16.75 -38.62 13.18
N THR A 354 17.31 -39.65 13.82
CA THR A 354 18.24 -39.47 14.95
C THR A 354 19.55 -38.90 14.44
N THR A 355 19.68 -37.57 14.48
CA THR A 355 20.96 -36.92 14.23
C THR A 355 21.70 -36.82 15.56
N GLU A 356 22.74 -37.65 15.75
CA GLU A 356 23.63 -37.58 16.92
C GLU A 356 24.33 -36.22 17.09
N LYS A 357 24.13 -35.30 16.14
CA LYS A 357 24.77 -33.97 16.06
C LYS A 357 23.94 -32.83 16.65
N ILE A 358 22.62 -33.00 16.87
CA ILE A 358 21.78 -31.94 17.45
C ILE A 358 21.80 -32.06 18.97
N THR A 359 22.50 -31.13 19.62
CA THR A 359 22.66 -31.13 21.09
C THR A 359 22.02 -29.92 21.78
N ALA A 360 21.52 -28.95 21.01
CA ALA A 360 20.89 -27.75 21.56
C ALA A 360 19.87 -27.09 20.63
N ALA A 361 18.93 -26.38 21.24
CA ALA A 361 18.01 -25.45 20.62
C ALA A 361 18.20 -24.05 21.20
N ASN A 362 18.50 -23.09 20.34
CA ASN A 362 18.68 -21.69 20.66
C ASN A 362 17.41 -20.91 20.27
N VAL A 363 16.86 -20.13 21.19
CA VAL A 363 15.64 -19.34 21.00
C VAL A 363 16.00 -17.89 20.81
N PHE A 364 15.48 -17.28 19.76
CA PHE A 364 15.70 -15.88 19.40
C PHE A 364 14.39 -15.10 19.40
N ASN A 365 14.43 -13.84 19.81
CA ASN A 365 13.30 -12.92 19.66
C ASN A 365 13.21 -12.34 18.24
N LEU A 366 12.19 -11.52 17.97
CA LEU A 366 11.98 -10.83 16.69
C LEU A 366 13.14 -9.92 16.26
N TYR A 367 13.97 -9.45 17.19
CA TYR A 367 15.13 -8.62 16.91
C TYR A 367 16.40 -9.44 16.63
N GLY A 368 16.30 -10.77 16.58
CA GLY A 368 17.43 -11.68 16.37
C GLY A 368 18.33 -11.85 17.60
N GLN A 369 17.89 -11.41 18.78
CA GLN A 369 18.63 -11.61 20.03
C GLN A 369 18.35 -12.99 20.59
N GLU A 370 19.38 -13.73 20.97
CA GLU A 370 19.23 -15.01 21.68
C GLU A 370 18.69 -14.75 23.09
N VAL A 371 17.53 -15.32 23.40
CA VAL A 371 16.84 -15.15 24.68
C VAL A 371 16.91 -16.38 25.55
N LYS A 372 17.13 -17.57 24.98
CA LYS A 372 17.21 -18.82 25.74
C LYS A 372 17.94 -19.92 24.98
N VAL A 373 18.56 -20.85 25.70
CA VAL A 373 19.19 -22.05 25.11
C VAL A 373 18.79 -23.28 25.89
N PHE A 374 18.36 -24.32 25.18
CA PHE A 374 18.03 -25.63 25.74
C PHE A 374 19.02 -26.67 25.28
N LYS A 375 19.52 -27.48 26.20
CA LYS A 375 20.25 -28.71 25.86
C LYS A 375 19.23 -29.78 25.49
N ILE A 376 19.45 -30.43 24.36
CA ILE A 376 18.57 -31.47 23.83
C ILE A 376 19.35 -32.78 23.79
N ALA A 377 18.75 -33.85 24.31
CA ALA A 377 19.28 -35.20 24.14
C ALA A 377 19.07 -35.67 22.68
N PRO A 378 19.94 -36.56 22.14
CA PRO A 378 19.81 -37.07 20.78
C PRO A 378 18.66 -38.10 20.67
N THR A 379 17.44 -37.65 20.94
CA THR A 379 16.20 -38.41 20.91
C THR A 379 15.28 -37.87 19.83
N HIS A 380 14.36 -38.71 19.33
CA HIS A 380 13.42 -38.31 18.28
C HIS A 380 12.45 -37.19 18.69
N ASN A 381 12.26 -36.97 20.00
CA ASN A 381 11.48 -35.84 20.51
C ASN A 381 12.23 -35.18 21.67
N ALA A 382 12.13 -33.87 21.75
CA ALA A 382 12.62 -33.06 22.87
C ALA A 382 11.58 -32.01 23.24
N GLU A 383 11.21 -31.95 24.52
CA GLU A 383 10.30 -30.93 25.03
C GLU A 383 11.12 -29.79 25.64
N ILE A 384 10.78 -28.55 25.30
CA ILE A 384 11.36 -27.36 25.89
C ILE A 384 10.27 -26.51 26.56
N ASP A 385 10.60 -25.98 27.73
CA ASP A 385 9.72 -25.12 28.51
C ASP A 385 10.07 -23.64 28.30
N ILE A 386 9.12 -22.94 27.69
CA ILE A 386 9.20 -21.51 27.36
C ILE A 386 8.22 -20.68 28.20
N SER A 387 7.67 -21.20 29.30
CA SER A 387 6.63 -20.53 30.11
C SER A 387 7.07 -19.16 30.64
N ASP A 388 8.36 -18.95 30.82
CA ASP A 388 9.00 -17.72 31.28
C ASP A 388 9.19 -16.64 30.20
N LEU A 389 9.06 -16.99 28.92
CA LEU A 389 9.12 -16.01 27.82
C LEU A 389 7.87 -15.13 27.79
N ALA A 390 7.98 -13.86 27.40
CA ALA A 390 6.82 -13.01 27.19
C ALA A 390 5.97 -13.48 25.99
N GLN A 391 4.70 -13.08 25.93
CA GLN A 391 3.86 -13.30 24.76
C GLN A 391 4.51 -12.66 23.53
N GLY A 392 4.57 -13.38 22.41
CA GLY A 392 5.25 -12.89 21.22
C GLY A 392 5.74 -13.98 20.27
N VAL A 393 6.49 -13.55 19.26
CA VAL A 393 7.07 -14.44 18.23
C VAL A 393 8.53 -14.72 18.56
N TYR A 394 8.91 -15.99 18.46
CA TYR A 394 10.29 -16.45 18.65
C TYR A 394 10.73 -17.36 17.51
N PHE A 395 12.04 -17.49 17.32
CA PHE A 395 12.65 -18.41 16.37
C PHE A 395 13.52 -19.42 17.11
N ILE A 396 13.35 -20.70 16.84
CA ILE A 396 14.17 -21.78 17.37
C ILE A 396 15.15 -22.22 16.29
N LYS A 397 16.44 -22.13 16.60
CA LYS A 397 17.53 -22.64 15.77
C LYS A 397 18.13 -23.89 16.40
N LEU A 398 18.32 -24.94 15.60
CA LEU A 398 19.05 -26.14 16.01
C LEU A 398 20.50 -26.06 15.54
N ASN A 399 21.44 -26.50 16.38
CA ASN A 399 22.86 -26.51 16.05
C ASN A 399 23.20 -27.70 15.15
N ASP A 400 22.98 -27.55 13.84
CA ASP A 400 23.62 -28.35 12.80
C ASP A 400 24.31 -27.42 11.78
N ASN A 401 25.29 -27.93 11.04
CA ASN A 401 26.05 -27.19 10.02
C ASN A 401 25.17 -26.60 8.92
N ASN A 402 23.93 -27.07 8.80
CA ASN A 402 22.86 -26.44 8.04
C ASN A 402 21.96 -25.65 9.01
N GLN A 403 21.90 -24.33 8.85
CA GLN A 403 21.15 -23.42 9.72
C GLN A 403 19.64 -23.71 9.71
N LEU A 404 19.20 -24.67 10.50
CA LEU A 404 17.82 -25.10 10.64
C LEU A 404 17.08 -24.17 11.63
N ILE A 405 16.09 -23.43 11.15
CA ILE A 405 15.34 -22.42 11.94
C ILE A 405 13.83 -22.68 11.79
N SER A 406 13.08 -22.62 12.90
CA SER A 406 11.61 -22.71 12.91
C SER A 406 11.00 -21.58 13.75
N LYS A 407 9.90 -21.00 13.29
CA LYS A 407 9.17 -19.93 14.00
C LYS A 407 8.16 -20.54 14.97
N ILE A 408 8.07 -20.00 16.18
CA ILE A 408 7.01 -20.30 17.15
C ILE A 408 6.27 -19.04 17.59
N VAL A 409 4.98 -19.17 17.87
CA VAL A 409 4.12 -18.12 18.44
C VAL A 409 3.76 -18.51 19.86
N LYS A 410 4.11 -17.65 20.82
CA LYS A 410 3.73 -17.78 22.22
C LYS A 410 2.58 -16.84 22.55
N TYR A 411 1.47 -17.40 23.03
CA TYR A 411 0.34 -16.65 23.57
C TYR A 411 0.47 -16.33 25.04
#